data_AF-A0A124IFI9-F1
#
_entry.id   AF-A0A124IFI9-F1
#
_cell.length_a   1.000
_cell.length_b   1.000
_cell.length_c   1.000
_cell.angle_alpha   90.00
_cell.angle_beta   90.00
_cell.angle_gamma   90.00
#
_symmetry.space_group_name_H-M   'P 1'
#
loop_
_entity.id
_entity.type
_entity.pdbx_description
1 polymer ?
#
loop_
_entity_poly.entity_id
_entity_poly.type
_entity_poly.pdbx_seq_one_letter_code
_entity_poly.pdbx_strand_id
1 'polypeptide(L)'
;MLPADGCTLPVPDLPLGRDWTDAERVRWDELWQSPQATQWDDSARGTVAVLVVYESAILKGEASAWMAQEARHAGEALGLTPRAMAALGWRIVEDAEPGAGR
;
A
#
# COMPACT_ATOMS: atom_id res chain seq x y z
N MET A 1 -6.17 9.93 10.75
CA MET A 1 -5.87 10.90 9.67
C MET A 1 -4.50 10.55 9.16
N LEU A 2 -4.29 10.60 7.85
CA LEU A 2 -3.06 10.18 7.19
C LEU A 2 -2.36 11.41 6.61
N PRO A 3 -1.03 11.54 6.75
CA PRO A 3 -0.28 12.65 6.15
C PRO A 3 -0.30 12.53 4.61
N ALA A 4 -0.56 13.63 3.91
CA ALA A 4 -0.56 13.65 2.45
C ALA A 4 0.81 13.28 1.85
N ASP A 5 1.90 13.66 2.52
CA ASP A 5 3.28 13.40 2.08
C ASP A 5 3.72 11.95 2.25
N GLY A 6 2.90 11.10 2.87
CA GLY A 6 3.16 9.68 3.02
C GLY A 6 3.79 9.26 4.34
N CYS A 7 4.18 7.99 4.42
CA CYS A 7 4.80 7.41 5.60
C CYS A 7 6.32 7.65 5.57
N THR A 8 6.85 8.25 6.64
CA THR A 8 8.30 8.53 6.78
C THR A 8 9.06 7.45 7.53
N LEU A 9 8.39 6.34 7.91
CA LEU A 9 9.05 5.21 8.54
C LEU A 9 9.91 4.45 7.52
N PRO A 10 10.97 3.75 7.96
CA PRO A 10 11.78 2.93 7.07
C PRO A 10 10.92 1.90 6.34
N VAL A 11 11.17 1.73 5.04
CA VAL A 11 10.57 0.65 4.25
C VAL A 11 11.12 -0.69 4.76
N PRO A 12 10.27 -1.67 5.11
CA PRO A 12 10.72 -2.98 5.56
C PRO A 12 11.44 -3.76 4.44
N ASP A 13 12.34 -4.66 4.84
CA ASP A 13 12.95 -5.61 3.91
C ASP A 13 11.90 -6.49 3.23
N LEU A 14 12.16 -6.77 1.95
CA LEU A 14 11.34 -7.69 1.17
C LEU A 14 11.33 -9.10 1.79
N PRO A 15 10.18 -9.79 1.80
CA PRO A 15 10.13 -11.17 2.26
C PRO A 15 11.04 -12.09 1.44
N LEU A 16 11.75 -12.97 2.16
CA LEU A 16 12.59 -14.02 1.58
C LEU A 16 11.75 -15.12 0.92
N GLY A 17 12.39 -15.94 0.09
CA GLY A 17 11.77 -17.15 -0.50
C GLY A 17 11.36 -17.03 -1.96
N ARG A 18 11.59 -15.87 -2.60
CA ARG A 18 11.47 -15.69 -4.05
C ARG A 18 12.39 -14.58 -4.56
N ASP A 19 12.63 -14.60 -5.85
CA ASP A 19 13.19 -13.44 -6.54
C ASP A 19 12.11 -12.37 -6.75
N TRP A 20 12.49 -11.12 -6.55
CA TRP A 20 11.66 -9.95 -6.80
C TRP A 20 12.15 -9.27 -8.08
N THR A 21 11.23 -8.79 -8.92
CA THR A 21 11.61 -7.97 -10.08
C THR A 21 11.85 -6.52 -9.65
N ASP A 22 12.52 -5.72 -10.49
CA ASP A 22 12.74 -4.29 -10.19
C ASP A 22 11.42 -3.53 -10.06
N ALA A 23 10.44 -3.83 -10.92
CA ALA A 23 9.11 -3.23 -10.83
C ALA A 23 8.41 -3.56 -9.52
N GLU A 24 8.56 -4.79 -9.02
CA GLU A 24 7.98 -5.21 -7.74
C GLU A 24 8.69 -4.56 -6.55
N ARG A 25 10.01 -4.34 -6.62
CA ARG A 25 10.77 -3.58 -5.60
C ARG A 25 10.29 -2.13 -5.53
N VAL A 26 10.17 -1.46 -6.68
CA VAL A 26 9.66 -0.08 -6.74
C VAL A 26 8.25 -0.01 -6.17
N ARG A 27 7.37 -0.93 -6.57
CA ARG A 27 5.99 -0.96 -6.09
C ARG A 27 5.90 -1.21 -4.58
N TRP A 28 6.77 -2.07 -4.04
CA TRP A 28 6.88 -2.30 -2.61
C TRP A 28 7.23 -1.00 -1.86
N ASP A 29 8.24 -0.27 -2.32
CA ASP A 29 8.66 0.99 -1.71
C ASP A 29 7.54 2.04 -1.78
N GLU A 30 6.89 2.19 -2.94
CA GLU A 30 5.75 3.11 -3.12
C GLU A 30 4.60 2.82 -2.13
N LEU A 31 4.29 1.54 -1.90
CA LEU A 31 3.23 1.16 -0.97
C LEU A 31 3.61 1.53 0.46
N TRP A 32 4.82 1.19 0.90
CA TRP A 32 5.29 1.49 2.25
C TRP A 32 5.56 2.97 2.51
N GLN A 33 5.75 3.77 1.47
CA GLN A 33 5.85 5.23 1.55
C GLN A 33 4.50 5.93 1.42
N SER A 34 3.43 5.20 1.10
CA SER A 34 2.10 5.79 0.95
C SER A 34 1.55 6.34 2.29
N PRO A 35 0.59 7.27 2.27
CA PRO A 35 -0.11 7.73 3.48
C PRO A 35 -0.70 6.59 4.31
N GLN A 36 -1.22 5.56 3.63
CA GLN A 36 -1.86 4.40 4.24
C GLN A 36 -0.88 3.59 5.10
N ALA A 37 0.39 3.54 4.71
CA ALA A 37 1.42 2.82 5.45
C ALA A 37 1.66 3.34 6.86
N THR A 38 1.24 4.57 7.18
CA THR A 38 1.26 5.07 8.57
C THR A 38 0.33 4.31 9.52
N GLN A 39 -0.61 3.53 8.99
CA GLN A 39 -1.52 2.67 9.77
C GLN A 39 -1.11 1.21 9.73
N TRP A 40 -0.05 0.87 8.99
CA TRP A 40 0.42 -0.50 8.86
C TRP A 40 1.52 -0.77 9.89
N ASP A 41 1.58 -2.01 10.35
CA ASP A 41 2.67 -2.56 11.14
C ASP A 41 3.25 -3.81 10.45
N ASP A 42 4.14 -4.53 11.13
CA ASP A 42 4.76 -5.76 10.61
C ASP A 42 3.74 -6.81 10.14
N SER A 43 2.51 -6.80 10.68
CA SER A 43 1.47 -7.75 10.27
C SER A 43 0.96 -7.49 8.84
N ALA A 44 1.05 -6.26 8.34
CA ALA A 44 0.65 -5.90 6.98
C ALA A 44 1.65 -6.39 5.91
N ARG A 45 2.89 -6.71 6.31
CA ARG A 45 3.99 -7.07 5.40
C ARG A 45 3.64 -8.22 4.46
N GLY A 46 2.93 -9.24 4.95
CA GLY A 46 2.46 -10.35 4.12
C GLY A 46 1.43 -9.89 3.08
N THR A 47 0.47 -9.08 3.48
CA THR A 47 -0.61 -8.58 2.60
C THR A 47 -0.06 -7.66 1.51
N VAL A 48 0.88 -6.76 1.85
CA VAL A 48 1.56 -5.92 0.86
C VAL A 48 2.31 -6.79 -0.15
N ALA A 49 3.00 -7.84 0.30
CA ALA A 49 3.75 -8.73 -0.57
C ALA A 49 2.85 -9.48 -1.55
N VAL A 50 1.73 -10.01 -1.04
CA VAL A 50 0.70 -10.67 -1.86
C VAL A 50 0.14 -9.71 -2.91
N LEU A 51 -0.18 -8.48 -2.52
CA LEU A 51 -0.67 -7.47 -3.45
C LEU A 51 0.34 -7.20 -4.57
N VAL A 52 1.61 -6.94 -4.24
CA VAL A 52 2.65 -6.65 -5.24
C VAL A 52 2.82 -7.80 -6.23
N VAL A 53 2.84 -9.05 -5.73
CA VAL A 53 2.96 -10.25 -6.58
C VAL A 53 1.77 -10.36 -7.53
N TYR A 54 0.55 -10.16 -7.01
CA TYR A 54 -0.65 -10.33 -7.83
C TYR A 54 -0.89 -9.16 -8.78
N GLU A 55 -0.59 -7.92 -8.39
CA GLU A 55 -0.59 -6.76 -9.30
C GLU A 55 0.38 -7.00 -10.46
N SER A 56 1.60 -7.46 -10.18
CA SER A 56 2.60 -7.82 -11.20
C SER A 56 2.07 -8.88 -12.18
N ALA A 57 1.47 -9.95 -11.67
CA ALA A 57 0.89 -11.00 -12.52
C ALA A 57 -0.31 -10.50 -13.35
N ILE A 58 -1.15 -9.63 -12.79
CA ILE A 58 -2.30 -9.04 -13.51
C ILE A 58 -1.81 -8.19 -14.67
N LEU A 59 -0.82 -7.33 -14.42
CA LEU A 59 -0.26 -6.43 -15.45
C LEU A 59 0.46 -7.19 -16.56
N LYS A 60 1.06 -8.36 -16.26
CA LYS A 60 1.65 -9.25 -17.26
C LYS A 60 0.62 -10.06 -18.06
N GLY A 61 -0.66 -10.03 -17.66
CA GLY A 61 -1.69 -10.88 -18.27
C GLY A 61 -1.57 -12.37 -17.89
N GLU A 62 -0.85 -12.67 -16.81
CA GLU A 62 -0.57 -14.03 -16.34
C GLU A 62 -1.47 -14.43 -15.15
N ALA A 63 -2.22 -13.48 -14.58
CA ALA A 63 -3.04 -13.73 -13.41
C ALA A 63 -4.29 -14.56 -13.71
N SER A 64 -4.60 -15.49 -12.80
CA SER A 64 -5.92 -16.10 -12.73
C SER A 64 -6.97 -15.15 -12.14
N ALA A 65 -8.26 -15.45 -12.36
CA ALA A 65 -9.36 -14.68 -11.78
C ALA A 65 -9.32 -14.63 -10.24
N TRP A 66 -8.88 -15.73 -9.62
CA TRP A 66 -8.66 -15.81 -8.17
C TRP A 66 -7.58 -14.82 -7.70
N MET A 67 -6.44 -14.74 -8.39
CA MET A 67 -5.38 -13.78 -8.05
C MET A 67 -5.87 -12.34 -8.16
N ALA A 68 -6.67 -12.02 -9.18
CA ALA A 68 -7.29 -10.70 -9.32
C ALA A 68 -8.32 -10.40 -8.22
N GLN A 69 -9.02 -11.42 -7.72
CA GLN A 69 -9.90 -11.27 -6.57
C GLN A 69 -9.10 -11.01 -5.28
N GLU A 70 -8.06 -11.79 -5.03
CA GLU A 70 -7.24 -11.67 -3.83
C GLU A 70 -6.47 -10.34 -3.80
N ALA A 71 -5.99 -9.85 -4.95
CA ALA A 71 -5.40 -8.51 -5.07
C ALA A 71 -6.39 -7.40 -4.66
N ARG A 72 -7.65 -7.51 -5.06
CA ARG A 72 -8.70 -6.55 -4.64
C ARG A 72 -8.94 -6.61 -3.14
N HIS A 73 -9.02 -7.80 -2.56
CA HIS A 73 -9.18 -7.96 -1.11
C HIS A 73 -7.99 -7.42 -0.33
N ALA A 74 -6.76 -7.67 -0.79
CA ALA A 74 -5.56 -7.09 -0.21
C ALA A 74 -5.57 -5.55 -0.28
N GLY A 75 -5.95 -4.98 -1.43
CA GLY A 75 -6.08 -3.52 -1.58
C GLY A 75 -7.16 -2.90 -0.69
N GLU A 76 -8.26 -3.62 -0.44
CA GLU A 76 -9.28 -3.21 0.53
C GLU A 76 -8.75 -3.26 1.97
N ALA A 77 -8.09 -4.36 2.36
CA ALA A 77 -7.51 -4.52 3.70
C ALA A 77 -6.43 -3.48 4.00
N LEU A 78 -5.64 -3.09 2.98
CA LEU A 78 -4.59 -2.08 3.07
C LEU A 78 -5.11 -0.64 2.93
N GLY A 79 -6.40 -0.42 2.67
CA GLY A 79 -6.98 0.91 2.54
C GLY A 79 -6.53 1.67 1.30
N LEU A 80 -6.18 1.00 0.21
CA LEU A 80 -5.55 1.63 -0.98
C LEU A 80 -6.54 2.32 -1.93
N THR A 81 -7.84 2.20 -1.70
CA THR A 81 -8.88 2.87 -2.49
C THR A 81 -9.65 3.87 -1.62
N PRO A 82 -10.26 4.92 -2.20
CA PRO A 82 -11.12 5.83 -1.44
C PRO A 82 -12.23 5.12 -0.67
N ARG A 83 -12.82 4.08 -1.26
CA ARG A 83 -13.85 3.25 -0.61
C ARG A 83 -13.28 2.51 0.62
N ALA A 84 -12.10 1.91 0.47
CA ALA A 84 -11.46 1.17 1.55
C ALA A 84 -10.99 2.11 2.68
N MET A 85 -10.40 3.26 2.35
CA MET A 85 -10.07 4.29 3.34
C MET A 85 -11.32 4.72 4.13
N ALA A 86 -12.42 5.02 3.44
CA ALA A 86 -13.66 5.39 4.10
C ALA A 86 -14.19 4.28 5.04
N ALA A 87 -14.13 3.02 4.61
CA ALA A 87 -14.54 1.87 5.42
C ALA A 87 -13.66 1.69 6.68
N LEU A 88 -12.38 2.03 6.59
CA LEU A 88 -11.42 1.99 7.70
C LEU A 88 -11.45 3.27 8.57
N GLY A 89 -12.29 4.25 8.24
CA GLY A 89 -12.33 5.54 8.92
C GLY A 89 -11.09 6.41 8.66
N TRP A 90 -10.35 6.11 7.60
CA TRP A 90 -9.14 6.82 7.21
C TRP A 90 -9.49 7.99 6.30
N ARG A 91 -8.75 9.08 6.48
CA ARG A 91 -8.79 10.25 5.61
C ARG A 91 -7.39 10.83 5.49
N ILE A 92 -6.98 11.18 4.28
CA ILE A 92 -5.76 11.94 4.05
C ILE A 92 -6.03 13.40 4.43
N VAL A 93 -5.11 14.02 5.15
CA VAL A 93 -5.13 15.44 5.46
C VAL A 93 -3.87 16.07 4.89
N GLU A 94 -4.05 17.19 4.21
CA GLU A 94 -2.94 18.11 3.95
C GLU A 94 -2.52 18.71 5.29
N ASP A 95 -1.22 18.76 5.56
CA ASP A 95 -0.75 19.48 6.74
C ASP A 95 -1.22 20.93 6.63
N ALA A 96 -1.85 21.43 7.70
CA ALA A 96 -2.30 22.81 7.73
C ALA A 96 -1.08 23.74 7.56
N GLU A 97 -1.10 24.57 6.52
CA GLU A 97 -0.17 25.68 6.33
C GLU A 97 0.08 26.40 7.68
N PRO A 98 1.33 26.46 8.18
CA PRO A 98 1.62 27.19 9.40
C PRO A 98 1.54 28.70 9.10
N GLY A 99 0.34 29.28 9.15
CA GLY A 99 0.20 30.68 8.77
C GLY A 99 -1.18 31.35 8.83
N ALA A 100 -2.25 30.68 9.26
CA ALA A 100 -3.56 31.36 9.44
C ALA A 100 -3.73 31.90 10.88
N GLY A 101 -2.71 32.60 11.37
CA GLY A 101 -2.87 33.49 12.53
C GLY A 101 -3.41 34.82 12.05
N ARG A 102 -4.64 35.16 12.46
CA ARG A 102 -5.13 36.53 12.45
C ARG A 102 -5.84 36.82 13.77
#